data_AF-A0A7C6XLZ3-F1
#
_entry.id   AF-A0A7C6XLZ3-F1
#
_cell.length_a   1.000
_cell.length_b   1.000
_cell.length_c   1.000
_cell.angle_alpha   90.00
_cell.angle_beta   90.00
_cell.angle_gamma   90.00
#
_symmetry.space_group_name_H-M   'P 1'
#
loop_
_entity.id
_entity.type
_entity.pdbx_description
1 polymer ?
#
loop_
_entity_poly.entity_id
_entity_poly.type
_entity_poly.pdbx_seq_one_letter_code
_entity_poly.pdbx_strand_id
1 'polypeptide(L)'
;AAAADVIVTGGVIAGSANLFNLLDLRPGRALKAGALTLAFTDHERRVSWAPSGAIAGVTVAAWPDDLAGDAMLGDTGANALGAAIGVILAETATPAQRRLILAVLAGLTLASEKVSFTSVIESTPGLREIDSFGREVV
;
A
#
# COMPACT_ATOMS: atom_id res chain seq x y z
N ALA A 1 -1.11 -15.24 -24.02
CA ALA A 1 -0.03 -14.89 -23.06
C ALA A 1 -0.04 -13.40 -22.73
N ALA A 2 0.16 -12.50 -23.71
CA ALA A 2 0.20 -11.05 -23.47
C ALA A 2 -1.08 -10.46 -22.85
N ALA A 3 -2.27 -10.80 -23.36
CA ALA A 3 -3.53 -10.29 -22.80
C ALA A 3 -3.75 -10.69 -21.33
N ALA A 4 -3.39 -11.92 -20.95
CA ALA A 4 -3.49 -12.38 -19.57
C ALA A 4 -2.51 -11.62 -18.66
N ASP A 5 -1.30 -11.34 -19.15
CA ASP A 5 -0.30 -10.58 -18.41
C ASP A 5 -0.73 -9.12 -18.18
N VAL A 6 -1.38 -8.50 -19.17
CA VAL A 6 -1.98 -7.16 -19.06
C VAL A 6 -3.09 -7.16 -18.00
N ILE A 7 -3.98 -8.15 -18.01
CA ILE A 7 -5.06 -8.26 -17.01
C ILE A 7 -4.47 -8.43 -15.59
N VAL A 8 -3.46 -9.29 -15.43
CA VAL A 8 -2.82 -9.49 -14.13
C VAL A 8 -2.15 -8.20 -13.66
N THR A 9 -1.42 -7.52 -14.54
CA THR A 9 -0.73 -6.26 -14.24
C THR A 9 -1.72 -5.17 -13.84
N GLY A 10 -2.79 -4.98 -14.62
CA GLY A 10 -3.86 -4.03 -14.28
C GLY A 10 -4.56 -4.40 -12.97
N GLY A 11 -4.76 -5.69 -12.72
CA GLY A 11 -5.32 -6.19 -11.47
C GLY A 11 -4.44 -5.90 -10.25
N VAL A 12 -3.11 -6.00 -10.39
CA VAL A 12 -2.18 -5.60 -9.31
C VAL A 12 -2.32 -4.11 -9.02
N ILE A 13 -2.32 -3.26 -10.04
CA ILE A 13 -2.44 -1.80 -9.87
C ILE A 13 -3.77 -1.44 -9.19
N ALA A 14 -4.89 -1.95 -9.71
CA ALA A 14 -6.22 -1.67 -9.16
C ALA A 14 -6.41 -2.28 -7.77
N GLY A 15 -5.90 -3.50 -7.54
CA GLY A 15 -5.95 -4.18 -6.25
C GLY A 15 -5.12 -3.47 -5.19
N SER A 16 -3.95 -2.94 -5.55
CA SER A 16 -3.14 -2.11 -4.66
C SER A 16 -3.83 -0.80 -4.33
N ALA A 17 -4.44 -0.11 -5.29
CA ALA A 17 -5.24 1.09 -5.03
C ALA A 17 -6.35 0.81 -4.01
N ASN A 18 -7.14 -0.24 -4.26
CA ASN A 18 -8.22 -0.67 -3.36
C ASN A 18 -7.71 -1.04 -1.96
N LEU A 19 -6.62 -1.80 -1.87
CA LEU A 19 -6.05 -2.20 -0.58
C LEU A 19 -5.60 -0.97 0.23
N PHE A 20 -4.92 -0.01 -0.39
CA PHE A 20 -4.48 1.20 0.31
C PHE A 20 -5.66 2.05 0.75
N ASN A 21 -6.75 2.10 -0.03
CA ASN A 21 -8.00 2.70 0.39
C ASN A 21 -8.56 2.04 1.66
N LEU A 22 -8.57 0.70 1.72
CA LEU A 22 -9.01 -0.06 2.90
C LEU A 22 -8.10 0.13 4.11
N LEU A 23 -6.83 0.48 3.90
CA LEU A 23 -5.88 0.78 4.96
C LEU A 23 -6.01 2.22 5.47
N ASP A 24 -6.59 3.15 4.70
CA ASP A 24 -6.75 4.55 5.06
C ASP A 24 -7.94 4.80 6.03
N LEU A 25 -8.05 3.97 7.06
CA LEU A 25 -9.08 4.10 8.11
C LEU A 25 -8.54 4.72 9.40
N ARG A 26 -7.21 4.93 9.48
CA ARG A 26 -6.55 5.55 10.63
C ARG A 26 -5.37 6.41 10.19
N PRO A 27 -5.10 7.50 10.93
CA PRO A 27 -3.91 8.33 10.77
C PRO A 27 -2.62 7.51 10.58
N GLY A 28 -1.87 7.83 9.53
CA GLY A 28 -0.57 7.26 9.17
C GLY A 28 -0.57 5.86 8.57
N ARG A 29 -1.69 5.12 8.56
CA ARG A 29 -1.64 3.68 8.26
C ARG A 29 -1.28 3.42 6.79
N ALA A 30 -1.95 4.08 5.86
CA ALA A 30 -1.69 3.91 4.43
C ALA A 30 -0.25 4.36 4.07
N LEU A 31 0.22 5.46 4.65
CA LEU A 31 1.59 5.96 4.47
C LEU A 31 2.65 4.97 4.98
N LYS A 32 2.46 4.40 6.17
CA LYS A 32 3.37 3.37 6.73
C LYS A 32 3.38 2.11 5.90
N ALA A 33 2.21 1.62 5.50
CA ALA A 33 2.10 0.45 4.63
C ALA A 33 2.83 0.70 3.30
N GLY A 34 2.69 1.90 2.74
CA GLY A 34 3.40 2.31 1.54
C GLY A 34 4.92 2.34 1.71
N ALA A 35 5.39 2.98 2.76
CA ALA A 35 6.82 3.05 3.09
C ALA A 35 7.43 1.65 3.30
N LEU A 36 6.75 0.78 4.04
CA LEU A 36 7.19 -0.61 4.25
C LEU A 36 7.20 -1.40 2.95
N THR A 37 6.14 -1.27 2.13
CA THR A 37 6.06 -1.96 0.83
C THR A 37 7.24 -1.56 -0.05
N LEU A 38 7.54 -0.27 -0.15
CA LEU A 38 8.69 0.21 -0.92
C LEU A 38 10.01 -0.28 -0.32
N ALA A 39 10.18 -0.21 1.00
CA ALA A 39 11.42 -0.65 1.67
C ALA A 39 11.75 -2.14 1.44
N PHE A 40 10.74 -2.98 1.23
CA PHE A 40 10.90 -4.42 0.96
C PHE A 40 10.75 -4.79 -0.52
N THR A 41 10.54 -3.82 -1.41
CA THR A 41 10.48 -4.07 -2.85
C THR A 41 11.89 -4.05 -3.43
N ASP A 42 12.22 -5.04 -4.26
CA ASP A 42 13.48 -5.04 -5.00
C ASP A 42 13.51 -3.85 -5.98
N HIS A 43 14.55 -3.03 -5.88
CA HIS A 43 14.65 -1.83 -6.68
C HIS A 43 15.70 -1.92 -7.79
N GLU A 44 15.25 -1.78 -9.04
CA GLU A 44 16.11 -1.67 -10.21
C GLU A 44 16.35 -0.20 -10.55
N ARG A 45 17.63 0.20 -10.68
CA ARG A 45 18.06 1.62 -10.84
C ARG A 45 17.34 2.38 -11.94
N ARG A 46 16.99 1.71 -13.05
CA ARG A 46 16.38 2.36 -14.23
C ARG A 46 14.86 2.28 -14.26
N VAL A 47 14.25 1.52 -13.37
CA VAL A 47 12.81 1.21 -13.41
C VAL A 47 12.10 1.77 -12.19
N SER A 48 12.52 1.41 -10.98
CA SER A 48 11.73 1.70 -9.77
C SER A 48 12.32 2.76 -8.84
N TRP A 49 13.63 3.04 -8.86
CA TRP A 49 14.23 4.01 -7.92
C TRP A 49 13.65 5.42 -7.99
N ALA A 50 13.49 5.97 -9.20
CA ALA A 50 12.94 7.31 -9.39
C ALA A 50 11.47 7.42 -8.91
N PRO A 51 10.53 6.55 -9.35
CA PRO A 51 9.16 6.62 -8.86
C PRO A 51 9.06 6.28 -7.37
N SER A 52 9.84 5.32 -6.85
CA SER A 52 9.86 5.04 -5.40
C SER A 52 10.37 6.22 -4.58
N GLY A 53 11.39 6.94 -5.07
CA GLY A 53 11.87 8.17 -4.43
C GLY A 53 10.84 9.29 -4.45
N ALA A 54 10.11 9.46 -5.56
CA ALA A 54 9.01 10.42 -5.66
C ALA A 54 7.89 10.10 -4.67
N ILE A 55 7.46 8.84 -4.59
CA ILE A 55 6.45 8.39 -3.62
C ILE A 55 6.95 8.54 -2.19
N ALA A 56 8.20 8.20 -1.90
CA ALA A 56 8.79 8.43 -0.58
C ALA A 56 8.80 9.92 -0.20
N GLY A 57 9.11 10.82 -1.15
CA GLY A 57 9.06 12.26 -0.93
C GLY A 57 7.65 12.76 -0.62
N VAL A 58 6.64 12.31 -1.37
CA VAL A 58 5.22 12.65 -1.10
C VAL A 58 4.77 12.09 0.26
N THR A 59 5.14 10.85 0.57
CA THR A 59 4.86 10.22 1.86
C THR A 59 5.45 11.01 3.01
N VAL A 60 6.71 11.47 2.90
CA VAL A 60 7.35 12.32 3.92
C VAL A 60 6.67 13.68 4.04
N ALA A 61 6.24 14.27 2.92
CA ALA A 61 5.56 15.57 2.93
C ALA A 61 4.19 15.50 3.62
N ALA A 62 3.42 14.42 3.41
CA ALA A 62 2.12 14.20 4.04
C ALA A 62 2.21 13.70 5.49
N TRP A 63 3.38 13.20 5.90
CA TRP A 63 3.59 12.47 7.16
C TRP A 63 3.14 13.21 8.42
N PRO A 64 3.46 14.51 8.64
CA PRO A 64 3.12 15.19 9.89
C PRO A 64 1.61 15.35 10.07
N ASP A 65 0.93 15.90 9.06
CA ASP A 65 -0.50 16.17 9.11
C ASP A 65 -1.32 14.87 9.19
N ASP A 66 -0.88 13.83 8.46
CA ASP A 66 -1.55 12.53 8.43
C ASP A 66 -1.34 11.73 9.73
N LEU A 67 -0.21 11.87 10.42
CA LEU A 67 0.01 11.22 11.73
C LEU A 67 -0.65 11.95 12.90
N ALA A 68 -0.74 13.27 12.83
CA ALA A 68 -1.50 14.07 13.79
C ALA A 68 -3.01 13.83 13.66
N GLY A 69 -3.47 13.35 12.48
CA GLY A 69 -4.88 13.18 12.17
C GLY A 69 -5.57 14.49 11.78
N ASP A 70 -4.79 15.55 11.50
CA ASP A 70 -5.27 16.84 11.01
C ASP A 70 -5.76 16.76 9.56
N ALA A 71 -5.15 15.85 8.79
CA ALA A 71 -5.58 15.47 7.46
C ALA A 71 -5.52 13.94 7.31
N MET A 72 -6.28 13.42 6.34
CA MET A 72 -6.12 12.03 5.88
C MET A 72 -5.97 12.06 4.37
N LEU A 73 -5.30 11.05 3.81
CA LEU A 73 -5.19 10.89 2.36
C LEU A 73 -6.58 10.84 1.67
N GLY A 74 -7.53 10.18 2.32
CA GLY A 74 -8.86 9.90 1.80
C GLY A 74 -8.80 9.08 0.51
N ASP A 75 -9.96 8.96 -0.15
CA ASP A 75 -10.05 8.15 -1.37
C ASP A 75 -9.11 8.64 -2.47
N THR A 76 -8.87 9.95 -2.56
CA THR A 76 -8.00 10.52 -3.61
C THR A 76 -6.54 10.17 -3.36
N GLY A 77 -6.03 10.41 -2.15
CA GLY A 77 -4.63 10.17 -1.82
C GLY A 77 -4.31 8.68 -1.70
N ALA A 78 -5.18 7.90 -1.04
CA ALA A 78 -4.93 6.49 -0.76
C ALA A 78 -4.96 5.64 -2.04
N ASN A 79 -5.96 5.84 -2.91
CA ASN A 79 -5.98 5.13 -4.20
C ASN A 79 -4.82 5.55 -5.10
N ALA A 80 -4.45 6.84 -5.14
CA ALA A 80 -3.32 7.30 -5.95
C ALA A 80 -1.98 6.71 -5.45
N LEU A 81 -1.75 6.73 -4.13
CA LEU A 81 -0.59 6.11 -3.49
C LEU A 81 -0.52 4.60 -3.78
N GLY A 82 -1.63 3.90 -3.54
CA GLY A 82 -1.73 2.46 -3.78
C GLY A 82 -1.54 2.08 -5.24
N ALA A 83 -2.13 2.82 -6.18
CA ALA A 83 -1.94 2.61 -7.61
C ALA A 83 -0.47 2.81 -8.02
N ALA A 84 0.17 3.88 -7.54
CA ALA A 84 1.57 4.16 -7.86
C ALA A 84 2.51 3.06 -7.34
N ILE A 85 2.28 2.58 -6.11
CA ILE A 85 3.00 1.44 -5.55
C ILE A 85 2.70 0.16 -6.33
N GLY A 86 1.44 -0.05 -6.73
CA GLY A 86 1.03 -1.19 -7.56
C GLY A 86 1.75 -1.22 -8.92
N VAL A 87 1.97 -0.06 -9.54
CA VAL A 87 2.79 0.05 -10.77
C VAL A 87 4.23 -0.38 -10.49
N ILE A 88 4.84 0.15 -9.42
CA ILE A 88 6.21 -0.21 -9.04
C ILE A 88 6.33 -1.73 -8.82
N LEU A 89 5.41 -2.33 -8.06
CA LEU A 89 5.38 -3.76 -7.80
C LEU A 89 5.19 -4.58 -9.08
N ALA A 90 4.32 -4.14 -9.99
CA ALA A 90 4.07 -4.88 -11.22
C ALA A 90 5.28 -4.85 -12.16
N GLU A 91 5.98 -3.73 -12.23
CA GLU A 91 7.18 -3.56 -13.08
C GLU A 91 8.39 -4.32 -12.54
N THR A 92 8.56 -4.42 -11.21
CA THR A 92 9.70 -5.14 -10.62
C THR A 92 9.45 -6.64 -10.45
N ALA A 93 8.20 -7.10 -10.55
CA ALA A 93 7.84 -8.48 -10.33
C ALA A 93 7.89 -9.34 -11.61
N THR A 94 8.46 -10.53 -11.47
CA THR A 94 8.31 -11.60 -12.47
C THR A 94 6.84 -11.94 -12.71
N PRO A 95 6.46 -12.54 -13.86
CA PRO A 95 5.07 -12.92 -14.12
C PRO A 95 4.47 -13.84 -13.04
N ALA A 96 5.28 -14.70 -12.41
CA ALA A 96 4.83 -15.55 -11.32
C ALA A 96 4.55 -14.73 -10.04
N GLN A 97 5.45 -13.81 -9.68
CA GLN A 97 5.26 -12.90 -8.55
C GLN A 97 4.03 -12.00 -8.76
N ARG A 98 3.80 -11.45 -9.96
CA ARG A 98 2.60 -10.65 -10.25
C ARG A 98 1.30 -11.41 -10.01
N ARG A 99 1.23 -12.67 -10.43
CA ARG A 99 0.06 -13.53 -10.14
C ARG A 99 -0.12 -13.78 -8.65
N LEU A 100 0.98 -14.01 -7.92
CA LEU A 100 0.94 -14.18 -6.46
C LEU A 100 0.47 -12.90 -5.76
N ILE A 101 1.01 -11.74 -6.14
CA ILE A 101 0.60 -10.43 -5.62
C ILE A 101 -0.89 -10.22 -5.86
N LEU A 102 -1.38 -10.45 -7.09
CA LEU A 102 -2.80 -10.33 -7.40
C LEU A 102 -3.66 -11.28 -6.55
N ALA A 103 -3.22 -12.53 -6.36
CA ALA A 103 -3.93 -13.48 -5.52
C ALA A 103 -4.00 -13.03 -4.05
N VAL A 104 -2.91 -12.46 -3.52
CA VAL A 104 -2.87 -11.89 -2.16
C VAL A 104 -3.79 -10.66 -2.07
N LEU A 105 -3.73 -9.73 -3.02
CA LEU A 105 -4.59 -8.54 -3.06
C LEU A 105 -6.07 -8.91 -3.13
N ALA A 106 -6.43 -9.87 -3.99
CA ALA A 106 -7.80 -10.38 -4.07
C ALA A 106 -8.22 -11.08 -2.77
N GLY A 107 -7.36 -11.90 -2.19
CA GLY A 107 -7.61 -12.57 -0.92
C GLY A 107 -7.82 -11.59 0.24
N LEU A 108 -6.97 -10.56 0.35
CA LEU A 108 -7.12 -9.50 1.34
C LEU A 108 -8.41 -8.70 1.12
N THR A 109 -8.72 -8.35 -0.13
CA THR A 109 -9.96 -7.63 -0.47
C THR A 109 -11.19 -8.44 -0.04
N LEU A 110 -11.25 -9.72 -0.38
CA LEU A 110 -12.36 -10.60 0.05
C LEU A 110 -12.39 -10.80 1.57
N ALA A 111 -11.23 -10.92 2.21
CA ALA A 111 -11.16 -11.05 3.67
C ALA A 111 -11.69 -9.79 4.38
N SER A 112 -11.45 -8.61 3.80
CA SER A 112 -11.90 -7.33 4.37
C SER A 112 -13.42 -7.22 4.49
N GLU A 113 -14.18 -7.94 3.67
CA GLU A 113 -15.65 -7.97 3.74
C GLU A 113 -16.16 -8.71 4.98
N LYS A 114 -15.34 -9.58 5.57
CA LYS A 114 -15.72 -10.42 6.71
C LYS A 114 -14.98 -10.04 7.99
N VAL A 115 -13.75 -9.52 7.85
CA VAL A 115 -12.85 -9.25 8.96
C VAL A 115 -12.30 -7.83 8.83
N SER A 116 -12.43 -7.04 9.90
CA SER A 116 -11.84 -5.71 9.98
C SER A 116 -10.33 -5.79 10.10
N PHE A 117 -9.60 -5.23 9.13
CA PHE A 117 -8.15 -5.09 9.21
C PHE A 117 -7.72 -4.33 10.47
N THR A 118 -8.48 -3.32 10.88
CA THR A 118 -8.22 -2.60 12.12
C THR A 118 -8.24 -3.54 13.33
N SER A 119 -9.25 -4.40 13.45
CA SER A 119 -9.34 -5.34 14.57
C SER A 119 -8.21 -6.37 14.55
N VAL A 120 -7.78 -6.83 13.37
CA VAL A 120 -6.64 -7.74 13.22
C VAL A 120 -5.34 -7.06 13.63
N ILE A 121 -5.10 -5.83 13.17
CA ILE A 121 -3.90 -5.05 13.48
C ILE A 121 -3.83 -4.76 14.99
N GLU A 122 -4.93 -4.34 15.61
CA GLU A 122 -4.98 -4.04 17.05
C GLU A 122 -4.80 -5.26 17.95
N SER A 123 -5.26 -6.44 17.50
CA SER A 123 -5.16 -7.69 18.27
C SER A 123 -3.82 -8.42 18.07
N THR A 124 -2.97 -7.97 17.14
CA THR A 124 -1.70 -8.62 16.82
C THR A 124 -0.51 -7.82 17.35
N PRO A 125 0.22 -8.33 18.37
CA PRO A 125 1.48 -7.73 18.81
C PRO A 125 2.50 -7.64 17.66
N GLY A 126 3.26 -6.56 17.62
CA GLY A 126 4.10 -6.13 16.51
C GLY A 126 3.36 -5.22 15.53
N LEU A 127 2.23 -5.68 14.96
CA LEU A 127 1.46 -4.90 13.99
C LEU A 127 0.82 -3.67 14.63
N ARG A 128 0.27 -3.83 15.83
CA ARG A 128 -0.32 -2.73 16.59
C ARG A 128 0.70 -1.63 16.89
N GLU A 129 1.92 -2.00 17.27
CA GLU A 129 3.01 -1.09 17.64
C GLU A 129 3.52 -0.33 16.40
N ILE A 130 3.63 -1.00 15.26
CA ILE A 130 3.96 -0.35 13.98
C ILE A 130 2.83 0.61 13.56
N ASP A 131 1.57 0.18 13.67
CA ASP A 131 0.42 1.01 13.32
C ASP A 131 0.31 2.24 14.24
N SER A 132 0.57 2.10 15.54
CA SER A 132 0.54 3.22 16.49
C SER A 132 1.78 4.12 16.46
N PHE A 133 2.91 3.63 15.93
CA PHE A 133 4.17 4.39 15.93
C PHE A 133 4.01 5.78 15.30
N GLY A 134 4.40 6.81 16.04
CA GLY A 134 4.37 8.20 15.56
C GLY A 134 2.99 8.86 15.52
N ARG A 135 1.89 8.15 15.81
CA ARG A 135 0.59 8.82 16.00
C ARG A 135 0.61 9.60 17.31
N GLU A 136 0.07 10.81 17.30
CA GLU A 136 -0.24 11.50 18.53
C GLU A 136 -1.35 10.73 19.26
N VAL A 137 -1.10 10.39 20.52
CA VAL A 137 -2.10 9.73 21.36
C VAL A 137 -3.14 10.79 21.69
N VAL A 138 -4.28 10.76 21.00
CA VAL A 138 -5.51 11.42 21.49
C VAL A 138 -6.25 10.45 22.39
#